data_AF-A0ABD1RBV3-F1
#
_entry.id   AF-A0ABD1RBV3-F1
#
_cell.length_a   1.000
_cell.length_b   1.000
_cell.length_c   1.000
_cell.angle_alpha   90.00
_cell.angle_beta   90.00
_cell.angle_gamma   90.00
#
_symmetry.space_group_name_H-M   'P 1'
#
loop_
_entity.id
_entity.type
_entity.pdbx_description
1 polymer ?
#
loop_
_entity_poly.entity_id
_entity_poly.type
_entity_poly.pdbx_seq_one_letter_code
_entity_poly.pdbx_strand_id
1 'polypeptide(L)'
;MGSLERSKKKVQLWKKAIVHFLLCFVMGFFTGFAPTGKSSMFFNGVTISDHQLEFSPQPVEVLNPVKTQVSRNFTTRELEQTEISTAPKESHDSGNLKKQEVAGNYNGELNPRRLVIIVTPTSKRDRLRGVLLRRLANTLRLVAQPLLWVVVEQFSDSTEVSEILRKTGIMYRHVVFKKNFTDIHSEMDHQRNLALNHIEHHRLSGIVHFASLSNVYDLSFFQEIRAIEAFGTWPIAKLYANRKKVIIQGPICDSSEVIGWHLKKMENLTDTSTLPIHISSFAFNSSILWDPERWGRTSSAQDTSQNVLKFVKKEVLEEETKLKGIPQEGCSKVLLWNLHIFKS
;
A
#
# COMPACT_ATOMS: atom_id res chain seq x y z
N MET A 1 -61.99 -41.68 -36.90
CA MET A 1 -60.66 -42.17 -36.48
C MET A 1 -59.60 -41.28 -37.13
N GLY A 2 -58.86 -40.47 -36.36
CA GLY A 2 -57.89 -39.51 -36.94
C GLY A 2 -57.02 -38.72 -35.95
N SER A 3 -57.17 -38.93 -34.63
CA SER A 3 -56.43 -38.15 -33.62
C SER A 3 -55.05 -38.75 -33.28
N LEU A 4 -54.87 -40.07 -33.41
CA LEU A 4 -53.65 -40.75 -32.96
C LEU A 4 -52.43 -40.57 -33.90
N GLU A 5 -52.66 -40.38 -35.21
CA GLU A 5 -51.55 -40.24 -36.18
C GLU A 5 -50.84 -38.89 -36.11
N ARG A 6 -51.55 -37.82 -35.73
CA ARG A 6 -50.99 -36.46 -35.67
C ARG A 6 -49.99 -36.29 -34.53
N SER A 7 -50.14 -37.05 -33.43
CA SER A 7 -49.24 -37.04 -32.28
C SER A 7 -47.88 -37.69 -32.59
N LYS A 8 -47.89 -38.85 -33.27
CA LYS A 8 -46.65 -39.57 -33.63
C LYS A 8 -45.73 -38.77 -34.56
N LYS A 9 -46.29 -37.99 -35.49
CA LYS A 9 -45.52 -37.12 -36.40
C LYS A 9 -44.80 -35.98 -35.67
N LYS A 10 -45.44 -35.35 -34.66
CA LYS A 10 -44.80 -34.28 -33.86
C LYS A 10 -43.64 -34.80 -33.00
N VAL A 11 -43.79 -35.98 -32.41
CA VAL A 11 -42.71 -36.61 -31.60
C VAL A 11 -41.50 -36.99 -32.47
N GLN A 12 -41.73 -37.47 -33.69
CA GLN A 12 -40.63 -37.77 -34.62
C GLN A 12 -39.89 -36.51 -35.08
N LEU A 13 -40.59 -35.39 -35.33
CA LEU A 13 -39.98 -34.12 -35.70
C LEU A 13 -39.11 -33.55 -34.58
N TRP A 14 -39.57 -33.64 -33.33
CA TRP A 14 -38.81 -33.15 -32.18
C TRP A 14 -37.57 -34.01 -31.90
N LYS A 15 -37.67 -35.35 -32.06
CA LYS A 15 -36.50 -36.24 -32.01
C LYS A 15 -35.47 -35.91 -33.09
N LYS A 16 -35.90 -35.63 -34.33
CA LYS A 16 -34.99 -35.21 -35.41
C LYS A 16 -34.30 -33.88 -35.11
N ALA A 17 -35.01 -32.91 -34.55
CA ALA A 17 -34.44 -31.63 -34.17
C ALA A 17 -33.39 -31.78 -33.04
N ILE A 18 -33.67 -32.59 -32.02
CA ILE A 18 -32.74 -32.84 -30.92
C ILE A 18 -31.45 -33.52 -31.42
N VAL A 19 -31.58 -34.52 -32.30
CA VAL A 19 -30.41 -35.19 -32.89
C VAL A 19 -29.58 -34.21 -33.74
N HIS A 20 -30.21 -33.34 -34.52
CA HIS A 20 -29.51 -32.30 -35.28
C HIS A 20 -28.79 -31.30 -34.36
N PHE A 21 -29.43 -30.84 -33.29
CA PHE A 21 -28.80 -29.94 -32.32
C PHE A 21 -27.61 -30.59 -31.61
N LEU A 22 -27.72 -31.87 -31.23
CA LEU A 22 -26.61 -32.62 -30.64
C LEU A 22 -25.44 -32.81 -31.62
N LEU A 23 -25.72 -33.12 -32.89
CA LEU A 23 -24.70 -33.24 -33.93
C LEU A 23 -23.96 -31.91 -34.16
N CYS A 24 -24.69 -30.78 -34.23
CA CYS A 24 -24.07 -29.47 -34.35
C CYS A 24 -23.23 -29.10 -33.13
N PHE A 25 -23.70 -29.44 -31.92
CA PHE A 25 -22.95 -29.19 -30.68
C PHE A 25 -21.65 -30.00 -30.63
N VAL A 26 -21.71 -31.30 -30.96
CA VAL A 26 -20.52 -32.17 -30.98
C VAL A 26 -19.52 -31.70 -32.05
N MET A 27 -20.00 -31.36 -33.25
CA MET A 27 -19.14 -30.83 -34.31
C MET A 27 -18.46 -29.51 -33.89
N GLY A 28 -19.22 -28.58 -33.27
CA GLY A 28 -18.69 -27.31 -32.77
C GLY A 28 -17.72 -27.47 -31.59
N PHE A 29 -17.96 -28.45 -30.71
CA PHE A 29 -17.06 -28.75 -29.60
C PHE A 29 -15.70 -29.24 -30.10
N PHE A 30 -15.66 -30.10 -31.12
CA PHE A 30 -14.40 -30.61 -31.68
C PHE A 30 -13.68 -29.64 -32.61
N THR A 31 -14.39 -28.74 -33.30
CA THR A 31 -13.73 -27.66 -34.08
C THR A 31 -13.04 -26.62 -33.19
N GLY A 32 -13.48 -26.45 -31.95
CA GLY A 32 -12.82 -25.58 -30.95
C GLY A 32 -11.45 -26.07 -30.46
N PHE A 33 -11.11 -27.34 -30.70
CA PHE A 33 -9.83 -27.95 -30.32
C PHE A 33 -8.93 -28.27 -31.53
N ALA A 34 -9.31 -27.88 -32.75
CA ALA A 34 -8.48 -28.06 -33.93
C ALA A 34 -7.34 -27.01 -33.93
N PRO A 35 -6.04 -27.41 -33.95
CA PRO A 35 -4.93 -26.48 -34.00
C PRO A 35 -4.90 -25.81 -35.38
N THR A 36 -5.27 -24.54 -35.48
CA THR A 36 -5.04 -23.74 -36.69
C THR A 36 -3.58 -23.26 -36.68
N GLY A 37 -2.68 -24.15 -37.09
CA GLY A 37 -1.31 -23.78 -37.40
C GLY A 37 -1.26 -22.93 -38.68
N LYS A 38 -0.80 -21.69 -38.54
CA LYS A 38 0.10 -20.92 -39.43
C LYS A 38 0.04 -19.43 -39.08
N SER A 39 0.93 -18.96 -38.20
CA SER A 39 1.36 -17.57 -38.21
C SER A 39 2.65 -17.47 -39.02
N SER A 40 2.55 -16.78 -40.16
CA SER A 40 3.67 -16.37 -40.98
C SER A 40 4.53 -15.35 -40.22
N MET A 41 5.77 -15.75 -39.98
CA MET A 41 7.02 -14.99 -40.12
C MET A 41 6.85 -13.47 -40.31
N PHE A 42 7.32 -12.67 -39.36
CA PHE A 42 8.14 -11.45 -39.56
C PHE A 42 8.57 -10.92 -38.19
N PHE A 43 9.76 -11.27 -37.74
CA PHE A 43 10.57 -10.41 -36.85
C PHE A 43 12.05 -10.71 -37.07
N ASN A 44 12.80 -9.63 -37.28
CA ASN A 44 14.20 -9.59 -37.66
C ASN A 44 15.08 -10.40 -36.69
N GLY A 45 15.85 -11.31 -37.25
CA GLY A 45 16.99 -11.90 -36.58
C GLY A 45 18.15 -10.91 -36.52
N VAL A 46 18.69 -10.73 -35.32
CA VAL A 46 20.13 -10.60 -35.11
C VAL A 46 20.45 -11.55 -33.96
N THR A 47 21.26 -12.56 -34.27
CA THR A 47 21.77 -13.55 -33.33
C THR A 47 23.25 -13.29 -33.01
N ILE A 48 23.67 -13.93 -31.91
CA ILE A 48 25.04 -14.28 -31.49
C ILE A 48 25.70 -13.25 -30.55
N SER A 49 25.80 -13.60 -29.26
CA SER A 49 26.96 -14.35 -28.76
C SER A 49 26.76 -14.81 -27.31
N ASP A 50 27.00 -16.10 -27.12
CA ASP A 50 27.04 -16.86 -25.88
C ASP A 50 28.33 -16.54 -25.12
N HIS A 51 28.23 -16.07 -23.88
CA HIS A 51 29.33 -16.09 -22.93
C HIS A 51 28.79 -16.40 -21.53
N GLN A 52 29.12 -17.61 -21.08
CA GLN A 52 29.08 -18.03 -19.68
C GLN A 52 29.74 -17.00 -18.77
N LEU A 53 29.03 -16.57 -17.73
CA LEU A 53 29.64 -16.12 -16.49
C LEU A 53 28.83 -16.68 -15.32
N GLU A 54 29.33 -17.78 -14.76
CA GLU A 54 29.03 -18.19 -13.38
C GLU A 54 29.43 -17.04 -12.45
N PHE A 55 28.51 -16.59 -11.59
CA PHE A 55 28.87 -15.78 -10.44
C PHE A 55 28.26 -16.37 -9.16
N SER A 56 29.15 -17.02 -8.42
CA SER A 56 29.00 -17.39 -7.01
C SER A 56 29.27 -16.16 -6.13
N PRO A 57 28.48 -15.88 -5.06
CA PRO A 57 28.77 -14.78 -4.16
C PRO A 57 29.64 -15.24 -2.96
N GLN A 58 30.77 -14.56 -2.74
CA GLN A 58 31.48 -14.54 -1.47
C GLN A 58 31.53 -13.12 -0.88
N PRO A 59 31.65 -12.98 0.46
CA PRO A 59 31.33 -11.76 1.19
C PRO A 59 32.50 -10.77 1.21
N VAL A 60 32.20 -9.46 1.16
CA VAL A 60 33.20 -8.40 1.28
C VAL A 60 33.15 -7.77 2.67
N GLU A 61 34.26 -7.93 3.39
CA GLU A 61 34.64 -7.23 4.61
C GLU A 61 35.02 -5.77 4.32
N VAL A 62 34.72 -4.91 5.30
CA VAL A 62 34.92 -3.45 5.27
C VAL A 62 36.37 -3.11 5.60
N LEU A 63 37.00 -2.27 4.78
CA LEU A 63 38.23 -1.55 5.17
C LEU A 63 38.09 -0.04 4.90
N ASN A 64 38.27 0.74 5.97
CA ASN A 64 38.24 2.21 6.03
C ASN A 64 39.30 2.88 5.13
N PRO A 65 39.09 4.16 4.74
CA PRO A 65 40.20 5.08 4.52
C PRO A 65 40.25 6.21 5.55
N VAL A 66 41.47 6.46 6.02
CA VAL A 66 41.90 7.54 6.92
C VAL A 66 42.05 8.87 6.16
N LYS A 67 41.88 9.97 6.91
CA LYS A 67 42.06 11.40 6.60
C LYS A 67 43.26 11.74 5.71
N THR A 68 43.10 12.74 4.86
CA THR A 68 44.09 13.82 4.69
C THR A 68 43.40 15.13 4.33
N GLN A 69 43.79 16.19 5.04
CA GLN A 69 43.33 17.57 4.91
C GLN A 69 43.98 18.23 3.69
N VAL A 70 43.23 19.07 2.94
CA VAL A 70 43.81 20.28 2.35
C VAL A 70 42.80 21.43 2.48
N SER A 71 43.31 22.49 3.08
CA SER A 71 42.70 23.79 3.37
C SER A 71 42.53 24.64 2.11
N ARG A 72 41.46 25.43 2.05
CA ARG A 72 41.53 26.81 1.51
C ARG A 72 40.29 27.62 1.94
N ASN A 73 40.56 28.52 2.89
CA ASN A 73 39.69 29.62 3.30
C ASN A 73 39.59 30.66 2.16
N PHE A 74 38.46 31.36 2.06
CA PHE A 74 38.47 32.83 1.97
C PHE A 74 37.11 33.40 2.40
N THR A 75 37.17 34.24 3.43
CA THR A 75 36.11 35.05 4.05
C THR A 75 36.19 36.47 3.51
N THR A 76 35.06 37.14 3.25
CA THR A 76 34.83 38.60 3.46
C THR A 76 33.31 38.86 3.33
N ARG A 77 32.55 39.05 4.42
CA ARG A 77 32.18 40.30 5.13
C ARG A 77 31.42 41.36 4.30
N GLU A 78 30.09 41.40 4.53
CA GLU A 78 29.33 42.51 5.14
C GLU A 78 29.43 43.93 4.55
N LEU A 79 28.28 44.52 4.16
CA LEU A 79 27.78 45.82 4.68
C LEU A 79 26.35 46.13 4.18
N GLU A 80 25.49 46.57 5.11
CA GLU A 80 24.25 47.32 4.88
C GLU A 80 24.53 48.76 4.43
N GLN A 81 23.62 49.37 3.64
CA GLN A 81 23.07 50.72 3.89
C GLN A 81 21.99 51.14 2.87
N THR A 82 21.31 52.23 3.22
CA THR A 82 19.89 52.53 3.10
C THR A 82 19.62 53.71 2.13
N GLU A 83 18.34 53.93 1.80
CA GLU A 83 17.67 55.22 1.42
C GLU A 83 17.41 55.63 -0.05
N ILE A 84 16.12 55.56 -0.42
CA ILE A 84 15.16 56.60 -0.89
C ILE A 84 15.67 57.76 -1.80
N SER A 85 15.14 57.88 -3.03
CA SER A 85 14.15 58.91 -3.47
C SER A 85 14.25 59.39 -4.94
N THR A 86 13.08 59.79 -5.47
CA THR A 86 12.78 60.76 -6.56
C THR A 86 12.76 60.33 -8.05
N ALA A 87 11.55 60.38 -8.63
CA ALA A 87 11.22 60.72 -10.03
C ALA A 87 11.10 62.28 -10.16
N PRO A 88 10.74 62.93 -11.31
CA PRO A 88 10.30 62.44 -12.63
C PRO A 88 10.84 63.22 -13.87
N LYS A 89 10.58 62.73 -15.11
CA LYS A 89 9.94 63.49 -16.23
C LYS A 89 9.93 62.73 -17.57
N GLU A 90 8.97 63.12 -18.40
CA GLU A 90 8.30 62.44 -19.51
C GLU A 90 9.06 62.48 -20.86
N SER A 91 8.79 61.50 -21.74
CA SER A 91 8.01 61.69 -22.99
C SER A 91 8.46 60.79 -24.17
N HIS A 92 7.46 60.45 -25.00
CA HIS A 92 7.49 59.93 -26.39
C HIS A 92 7.63 58.41 -26.65
N ASP A 93 6.45 57.77 -26.68
CA ASP A 93 5.82 57.08 -27.82
C ASP A 93 6.71 56.56 -28.98
N SER A 94 6.72 55.23 -29.16
CA SER A 94 6.28 54.56 -30.39
C SER A 94 6.66 53.08 -30.36
N GLY A 95 5.66 52.24 -30.63
CA GLY A 95 5.69 50.81 -30.39
C GLY A 95 6.72 50.02 -31.21
N ASN A 96 7.19 48.93 -30.61
CA ASN A 96 7.63 47.78 -31.39
C ASN A 96 7.31 46.47 -30.66
N LEU A 97 6.56 45.65 -31.39
CA LEU A 97 6.03 44.34 -31.04
C LEU A 97 7.17 43.39 -30.65
N LYS A 98 7.37 43.15 -29.36
CA LYS A 98 8.26 42.08 -28.87
C LYS A 98 7.43 40.85 -28.53
N LYS A 99 7.71 39.76 -29.24
CA LYS A 99 7.28 38.39 -28.92
C LYS A 99 7.45 38.16 -27.42
N GLN A 100 6.33 37.97 -26.73
CA GLN A 100 6.31 37.51 -25.36
C GLN A 100 6.59 36.00 -25.40
N GLU A 101 7.88 35.62 -25.39
CA GLU A 101 8.25 34.31 -24.90
C GLU A 101 7.89 34.30 -23.42
N VAL A 102 6.72 33.74 -23.12
CA VAL A 102 6.36 33.32 -21.78
C VAL A 102 7.31 32.17 -21.46
N ALA A 103 8.50 32.51 -20.98
CA ALA A 103 9.32 31.60 -20.19
C ALA A 103 8.49 31.29 -18.95
N GLY A 104 7.67 30.24 -19.06
CA GLY A 104 6.95 29.67 -17.94
C GLY A 104 7.99 29.30 -16.90
N ASN A 105 8.08 30.12 -15.86
CA ASN A 105 8.83 29.81 -14.66
C ASN A 105 8.08 28.67 -13.96
N TYR A 106 8.18 27.46 -14.50
CA TYR A 106 7.79 26.24 -13.82
C TYR A 106 8.87 25.86 -12.81
N ASN A 107 9.18 26.79 -11.91
CA ASN A 107 9.70 26.43 -10.60
C ASN A 107 8.51 26.00 -9.74
N GLY A 108 7.78 24.98 -10.23
CA GLY A 108 6.96 24.16 -9.36
C GLY A 108 7.95 23.38 -8.52
N GLU A 109 8.24 23.89 -7.32
CA GLU A 109 8.93 23.14 -6.28
C GLU A 109 8.13 21.84 -6.08
N LEU A 110 8.55 20.78 -6.77
CA LEU A 110 7.95 19.47 -6.67
C LEU A 110 8.31 18.95 -5.30
N ASN A 111 7.55 19.36 -4.28
CA ASN A 111 7.63 18.80 -2.95
C ASN A 111 7.52 17.27 -3.10
N PRO A 112 8.61 16.52 -2.87
CA PRO A 112 8.61 15.10 -3.15
C PRO A 112 7.57 14.45 -2.24
N ARG A 113 6.59 13.77 -2.85
CA ARG A 113 5.54 13.08 -2.09
C ARG A 113 6.20 12.12 -1.11
N ARG A 114 5.81 12.17 0.17
CA ARG A 114 6.33 11.27 1.21
C ARG A 114 6.05 9.82 0.85
N LEU A 115 7.02 8.92 1.06
CA LEU A 115 6.87 7.47 0.86
C LEU A 115 5.74 6.93 1.74
N VAL A 116 4.87 6.10 1.16
CA VAL A 116 3.92 5.28 1.92
C VAL A 116 4.45 3.85 1.97
N ILE A 117 4.57 3.30 3.18
CA ILE A 117 5.06 1.95 3.45
C ILE A 117 3.88 1.11 3.92
N ILE A 118 3.43 0.21 3.04
CA ILE A 118 2.32 -0.69 3.33
C ILE A 118 2.87 -1.98 3.92
N VAL A 119 2.49 -2.31 5.14
CA VAL A 119 2.87 -3.57 5.80
C VAL A 119 1.72 -4.56 5.74
N THR A 120 1.92 -5.69 5.08
CA THR A 120 0.90 -6.74 4.92
C THR A 120 1.41 -8.07 5.45
N PRO A 121 0.98 -8.51 6.65
CA PRO A 121 1.22 -9.87 7.10
C PRO A 121 0.31 -10.84 6.33
N THR A 122 0.83 -12.02 6.03
CA THR A 122 0.10 -13.08 5.33
C THR A 122 0.33 -14.42 6.04
N SER A 123 -0.71 -15.27 6.06
CA SER A 123 -0.60 -16.60 6.64
C SER A 123 -1.02 -17.65 5.63
N LYS A 124 -0.27 -18.74 5.54
CA LYS A 124 -0.64 -19.93 4.76
C LYS A 124 -1.96 -20.57 5.21
N ARG A 125 -2.44 -20.23 6.41
CA ARG A 125 -3.72 -20.66 6.97
C ARG A 125 -4.92 -19.97 6.30
N ASP A 126 -4.70 -18.84 5.64
CA ASP A 126 -5.74 -18.13 4.91
C ASP A 126 -5.94 -18.76 3.52
N ARG A 127 -7.06 -19.47 3.35
CA ARG A 127 -7.43 -20.13 2.08
C ARG A 127 -7.63 -19.14 0.93
N LEU A 128 -7.96 -17.89 1.23
CA LEU A 128 -8.18 -16.84 0.23
C LEU A 128 -6.94 -15.97 0.02
N ARG A 129 -5.81 -16.30 0.66
CA ARG A 129 -4.57 -15.50 0.66
C ARG A 129 -4.18 -15.02 -0.73
N GLY A 130 -4.03 -15.93 -1.69
CA GLY A 130 -3.61 -15.57 -3.04
C GLY A 130 -4.59 -14.65 -3.77
N VAL A 131 -5.89 -14.82 -3.56
CA VAL A 131 -6.93 -13.98 -4.17
C VAL A 131 -6.91 -12.58 -3.53
N LEU A 132 -6.87 -12.53 -2.20
CA LEU A 132 -6.86 -11.28 -1.46
C LEU A 132 -5.56 -10.48 -1.68
N LEU A 133 -4.43 -11.16 -1.82
CA LEU A 133 -3.14 -10.54 -2.12
C LEU A 133 -3.14 -9.91 -3.52
N ARG A 134 -3.67 -10.61 -4.54
CA ARG A 134 -3.85 -10.06 -5.89
C ARG A 134 -4.80 -8.86 -5.90
N ARG A 135 -5.91 -8.93 -5.13
CA ARG A 135 -6.85 -7.82 -4.99
C ARG A 135 -6.16 -6.59 -4.40
N LEU A 136 -5.45 -6.76 -3.29
CA LEU A 136 -4.71 -5.65 -2.65
C LEU A 136 -3.64 -5.11 -3.60
N ALA A 137 -2.87 -5.96 -4.27
CA ALA A 137 -1.89 -5.56 -5.28
C ALA A 137 -2.50 -4.69 -6.39
N ASN A 138 -3.65 -5.10 -6.94
CA ASN A 138 -4.33 -4.33 -7.98
C ASN A 138 -4.73 -2.93 -7.50
N THR A 139 -5.16 -2.78 -6.24
CA THR A 139 -5.42 -1.47 -5.63
C THR A 139 -4.13 -0.67 -5.44
N LEU A 140 -3.09 -1.27 -4.84
CA LEU A 140 -1.82 -0.59 -4.56
C LEU A 140 -1.10 -0.15 -5.83
N ARG A 141 -1.27 -0.86 -6.95
CA ARG A 141 -0.73 -0.47 -8.26
C ARG A 141 -1.28 0.86 -8.77
N LEU A 142 -2.51 1.22 -8.36
CA LEU A 142 -3.15 2.48 -8.73
C LEU A 142 -2.74 3.65 -7.82
N VAL A 143 -2.02 3.38 -6.74
CA VAL A 143 -1.60 4.41 -5.79
C VAL A 143 -0.41 5.18 -6.37
N ALA A 144 -0.46 6.51 -6.24
CA ALA A 144 0.61 7.39 -6.66
C ALA A 144 1.94 7.03 -5.96
N GLN A 145 3.03 7.00 -6.73
CA GLN A 145 4.38 6.81 -6.18
C GLN A 145 4.83 8.06 -5.37
N PRO A 146 5.76 7.90 -4.40
CA PRO A 146 6.43 6.67 -3.99
C PRO A 146 5.61 5.80 -3.02
N LEU A 147 5.59 4.49 -3.28
CA LEU A 147 4.97 3.46 -2.43
C LEU A 147 5.89 2.24 -2.32
N LEU A 148 6.06 1.72 -1.11
CA LEU A 148 6.78 0.49 -0.81
C LEU A 148 5.84 -0.51 -0.15
N TRP A 149 5.76 -1.72 -0.68
CA TRP A 149 4.95 -2.79 -0.11
C TRP A 149 5.81 -3.84 0.61
N VAL A 150 5.72 -3.89 1.93
CA VAL A 150 6.39 -4.89 2.77
C VAL A 150 5.42 -6.02 3.02
N VAL A 151 5.67 -7.17 2.39
CA VAL A 151 4.88 -8.40 2.56
C VAL A 151 5.66 -9.37 3.41
N VAL A 152 5.03 -9.85 4.48
CA VAL A 152 5.63 -10.79 5.41
C VAL A 152 4.87 -12.11 5.35
N GLU A 153 5.59 -13.23 5.27
CA GLU A 153 4.99 -14.57 5.33
C GLU A 153 5.86 -15.56 6.11
N GLN A 154 5.24 -16.66 6.55
CA GLN A 154 6.01 -17.79 7.08
C GLN A 154 6.72 -18.49 5.92
N PHE A 155 8.00 -18.80 6.10
CA PHE A 155 8.77 -19.61 5.14
C PHE A 155 8.05 -20.92 4.82
N SER A 156 7.98 -21.23 3.53
CA SER A 156 7.45 -22.47 2.99
C SER A 156 8.08 -22.76 1.63
N ASP A 157 7.95 -23.99 1.14
CA ASP A 157 8.42 -24.38 -0.20
C ASP A 157 7.54 -23.82 -1.33
N SER A 158 6.44 -23.13 -1.00
CA SER A 158 5.56 -22.51 -1.98
C SER A 158 6.14 -21.20 -2.53
N THR A 159 6.14 -21.06 -3.85
CA THR A 159 6.53 -19.83 -4.55
C THR A 159 5.37 -18.84 -4.76
N GLU A 160 4.14 -19.18 -4.34
CA GLU A 160 2.91 -18.47 -4.72
C GLU A 160 2.98 -16.96 -4.46
N VAL A 161 3.37 -16.53 -3.26
CA VAL A 161 3.45 -15.09 -2.91
C VAL A 161 4.53 -14.40 -3.72
N SER A 162 5.71 -15.00 -3.80
CA SER A 162 6.82 -14.42 -4.56
C SER A 162 6.47 -14.22 -6.04
N GLU A 163 5.75 -15.17 -6.65
CA GLU A 163 5.27 -15.07 -8.03
C GLU A 163 4.21 -14.00 -8.20
N ILE A 164 3.28 -13.87 -7.25
CA ILE A 164 2.29 -12.80 -7.26
C ILE A 164 3.01 -11.45 -7.22
N LEU A 165 3.90 -11.23 -6.25
CA LEU A 165 4.61 -9.96 -6.04
C LEU A 165 5.42 -9.53 -7.27
N ARG A 166 6.17 -10.46 -7.89
CA ARG A 166 6.96 -10.20 -9.11
C ARG A 166 6.11 -9.70 -10.28
N LYS A 167 4.85 -10.12 -10.37
CA LYS A 167 3.92 -9.75 -11.45
C LYS A 167 3.20 -8.42 -11.22
N THR A 168 3.35 -7.78 -10.05
CA THR A 168 2.57 -6.59 -9.70
C THR A 168 3.11 -5.28 -10.26
N GLY A 169 4.42 -5.19 -10.50
CA GLY A 169 5.09 -3.93 -10.83
C GLY A 169 5.19 -2.94 -9.66
N ILE A 170 4.83 -3.34 -8.45
CA ILE A 170 4.94 -2.51 -7.23
C ILE A 170 6.32 -2.72 -6.62
N MET A 171 6.96 -1.67 -6.12
CA MET A 171 8.17 -1.81 -5.31
C MET A 171 7.85 -2.54 -4.02
N TYR A 172 8.46 -3.70 -3.78
CA TYR A 172 8.16 -4.52 -2.62
C TYR A 172 9.42 -5.02 -1.88
N ARG A 173 9.23 -5.33 -0.60
CA ARG A 173 10.16 -6.11 0.23
C ARG A 173 9.43 -7.36 0.69
N HIS A 174 9.94 -8.53 0.32
CA HIS A 174 9.38 -9.80 0.73
C HIS A 174 10.20 -10.37 1.90
N VAL A 175 9.61 -10.39 3.09
CA VAL A 175 10.27 -10.81 4.35
C VAL A 175 9.70 -12.15 4.80
N VAL A 176 10.56 -13.11 5.12
CA VAL A 176 10.15 -14.46 5.51
C VAL A 176 10.72 -14.87 6.87
N PHE A 177 9.99 -15.69 7.63
CA PHE A 177 10.43 -16.20 8.93
C PHE A 177 10.16 -17.70 9.08
N LYS A 178 10.98 -18.41 9.87
CA LYS A 178 10.87 -19.88 10.06
C LYS A 178 10.10 -20.30 11.31
N LYS A 179 9.92 -19.40 12.28
CA LYS A 179 9.27 -19.71 13.57
C LYS A 179 7.85 -20.25 13.35
N ASN A 180 7.47 -21.28 14.12
CA ASN A 180 6.11 -21.81 14.13
C ASN A 180 5.27 -21.13 15.21
N PHE A 181 3.98 -20.95 14.93
CA PHE A 181 3.01 -20.36 15.85
C PHE A 181 1.78 -21.23 15.93
N THR A 182 1.27 -21.49 17.12
CA THR A 182 -0.03 -22.19 17.29
C THR A 182 -1.19 -21.22 17.09
N ASP A 183 -1.08 -20.04 17.69
CA ASP A 183 -2.06 -18.96 17.59
C ASP A 183 -1.81 -18.04 16.38
N ILE A 184 -2.88 -17.73 15.64
CA ILE A 184 -2.82 -16.86 14.46
C ILE A 184 -2.59 -15.40 14.85
N HIS A 185 -3.10 -14.93 16.00
CA HIS A 185 -2.91 -13.55 16.42
C HIS A 185 -1.45 -13.26 16.74
N SER A 186 -0.81 -14.17 17.47
CA SER A 186 0.62 -14.18 17.78
C SER A 186 1.50 -14.24 16.52
N GLU A 187 1.10 -15.06 15.53
CA GLU A 187 1.76 -15.12 14.21
C GLU A 187 1.70 -13.75 13.50
N MET A 188 0.53 -13.13 13.47
CA MET A 188 0.33 -11.83 12.81
C MET A 188 1.10 -10.70 13.52
N ASP A 189 1.14 -10.70 14.85
CA ASP A 189 1.90 -9.71 15.62
C ASP A 189 3.41 -9.89 15.44
N HIS A 190 3.90 -11.14 15.38
CA HIS A 190 5.30 -11.41 15.04
C HIS A 190 5.66 -10.88 13.65
N GLN A 191 4.81 -11.11 12.65
CA GLN A 191 5.04 -10.60 11.29
C GLN A 191 5.10 -9.07 11.24
N ARG A 192 4.21 -8.38 11.96
CA ARG A 192 4.25 -6.92 12.07
C ARG A 192 5.54 -6.44 12.73
N ASN A 193 5.96 -7.07 13.82
CA ASN A 193 7.23 -6.73 14.48
C ASN A 193 8.43 -6.96 13.55
N LEU A 194 8.46 -8.05 12.77
CA LEU A 194 9.51 -8.26 11.77
C LEU A 194 9.56 -7.16 10.71
N ALA A 195 8.39 -6.72 10.23
CA ALA A 195 8.31 -5.60 9.30
C ALA A 195 8.81 -4.29 9.95
N LEU A 196 8.42 -4.01 11.18
CA LEU A 196 8.85 -2.81 11.92
C LEU A 196 10.36 -2.81 12.13
N ASN A 197 10.93 -3.91 12.60
CA ASN A 197 12.39 -4.06 12.76
C ASN A 197 13.12 -3.88 11.43
N HIS A 198 12.54 -4.36 10.32
CA HIS A 198 13.10 -4.17 8.98
C HIS A 198 13.07 -2.70 8.53
N ILE A 199 11.99 -1.98 8.82
CA ILE A 199 11.84 -0.55 8.52
C ILE A 199 12.83 0.26 9.38
N GLU A 200 12.94 -0.08 10.67
CA GLU A 200 13.83 0.56 11.64
C GLU A 200 15.31 0.36 11.27
N HIS A 201 15.72 -0.90 11.04
CA HIS A 201 17.09 -1.25 10.69
C HIS A 201 17.59 -0.50 9.45
N HIS A 202 16.72 -0.36 8.44
CA HIS A 202 17.06 0.34 7.19
C HIS A 202 16.67 1.83 7.19
N ARG A 203 16.13 2.34 8.30
CA ARG A 203 15.65 3.73 8.46
C ARG A 203 14.77 4.19 7.28
N LEU A 204 13.81 3.37 6.89
CA LEU A 204 12.95 3.65 5.72
C LEU A 204 12.00 4.82 5.99
N SER A 205 12.40 6.04 5.69
CA SER A 205 11.62 7.26 5.97
C SER A 205 10.31 7.31 5.16
N GLY A 206 9.17 7.21 5.84
CA GLY A 206 7.85 7.27 5.23
C GLY A 206 6.72 7.12 6.23
N ILE A 207 5.49 7.03 5.71
CA ILE A 207 4.28 6.76 6.50
C ILE A 207 4.00 5.26 6.47
N VAL A 208 4.05 4.62 7.63
CA VAL A 208 3.78 3.19 7.80
C VAL A 208 2.30 2.97 8.05
N HIS A 209 1.68 2.10 7.26
CA HIS A 209 0.30 1.68 7.40
C HIS A 209 0.19 0.15 7.36
N PHE A 210 -0.53 -0.43 8.33
CA PHE A 210 -0.77 -1.87 8.37
C PHE A 210 -2.02 -2.25 7.57
N ALA A 211 -1.82 -2.87 6.41
CA ALA A 211 -2.90 -3.33 5.54
C ALA A 211 -3.15 -4.83 5.70
N SER A 212 -4.35 -5.19 6.18
CA SER A 212 -4.83 -6.57 6.14
C SER A 212 -5.24 -6.96 4.72
N LEU A 213 -5.07 -8.24 4.37
CA LEU A 213 -5.59 -8.82 3.13
C LEU A 213 -7.11 -8.65 2.96
N SER A 214 -7.83 -8.50 4.07
CA SER A 214 -9.28 -8.25 4.07
C SER A 214 -9.67 -6.77 3.94
N ASN A 215 -8.73 -5.84 3.91
CA ASN A 215 -9.05 -4.42 3.79
C ASN A 215 -9.36 -3.99 2.35
N VAL A 216 -10.36 -3.14 2.18
CA VAL A 216 -10.71 -2.46 0.94
C VAL A 216 -10.44 -0.98 1.16
N TYR A 217 -9.76 -0.36 0.20
CA TYR A 217 -9.31 1.02 0.29
C TYR A 217 -9.97 1.85 -0.80
N ASP A 218 -10.41 3.04 -0.44
CA ASP A 218 -10.53 4.13 -1.39
C ASP A 218 -9.11 4.59 -1.82
N LEU A 219 -8.91 5.04 -3.06
CA LEU A 219 -7.58 5.48 -3.50
C LEU A 219 -7.14 6.79 -2.83
N SER A 220 -8.10 7.67 -2.47
CA SER A 220 -7.83 8.92 -1.76
C SER A 220 -7.22 8.67 -0.38
N PHE A 221 -7.50 7.52 0.25
CA PHE A 221 -6.89 7.11 1.52
C PHE A 221 -5.36 7.27 1.51
N PHE A 222 -4.71 6.82 0.43
CA PHE A 222 -3.24 6.85 0.34
C PHE A 222 -2.68 8.25 0.04
N GLN A 223 -3.53 9.19 -0.35
CA GLN A 223 -3.16 10.60 -0.47
C GLN A 223 -3.25 11.27 0.89
N GLU A 224 -4.37 11.04 1.60
CA GLU A 224 -4.64 11.59 2.93
C GLU A 224 -3.55 11.22 3.95
N ILE A 225 -3.17 9.94 4.05
CA ILE A 225 -2.19 9.50 5.05
C ILE A 225 -0.79 10.10 4.85
N ARG A 226 -0.46 10.65 3.67
CA ARG A 226 0.85 11.29 3.44
C ARG A 226 1.01 12.58 4.24
N ALA A 227 -0.08 13.22 4.63
CA ALA A 227 -0.06 14.42 5.45
C ALA A 227 0.29 14.13 6.92
N ILE A 228 0.30 12.86 7.35
CA ILE A 228 0.63 12.48 8.73
C ILE A 228 2.02 12.99 9.11
N GLU A 229 2.08 13.74 10.20
CA GLU A 229 3.34 14.20 10.79
C GLU A 229 3.93 13.13 11.69
N ALA A 230 3.22 12.78 12.76
CA ALA A 230 3.61 11.74 13.74
C ALA A 230 2.68 10.53 13.65
N PHE A 231 1.41 10.70 14.05
CA PHE A 231 0.39 9.67 14.04
C PHE A 231 -0.89 10.19 13.38
N GLY A 232 -1.62 9.32 12.69
CA GLY A 232 -2.94 9.63 12.14
C GLY A 232 -3.90 8.46 12.29
N THR A 233 -5.20 8.76 12.38
CA THR A 233 -6.27 7.79 12.58
C THR A 233 -7.52 8.15 11.77
N TRP A 234 -8.37 7.17 11.46
CA TRP A 234 -9.58 7.36 10.66
C TRP A 234 -10.67 6.34 10.99
N PRO A 235 -11.93 6.60 10.59
CA PRO A 235 -13.00 5.62 10.70
C PRO A 235 -12.82 4.41 9.78
N ILE A 236 -13.14 3.23 10.32
CA ILE A 236 -13.21 1.97 9.58
C ILE A 236 -14.65 1.46 9.60
N ALA A 237 -15.16 1.05 8.44
CA ALA A 237 -16.37 0.24 8.37
C ALA A 237 -16.04 -1.25 8.35
N LYS A 238 -16.47 -1.98 9.38
CA LYS A 238 -16.43 -3.45 9.42
C LYS A 238 -17.68 -4.01 8.75
N LEU A 239 -17.45 -4.77 7.68
CA LEU A 239 -18.50 -5.36 6.85
C LEU A 239 -18.66 -6.85 7.20
N TYR A 240 -19.81 -7.20 7.78
CA TYR A 240 -20.18 -8.58 8.09
C TYR A 240 -21.16 -9.08 7.04
N ALA A 241 -20.63 -9.64 5.96
CA ALA A 241 -21.39 -10.05 4.78
C ALA A 241 -22.56 -11.00 5.14
N ASN A 242 -22.33 -11.90 6.09
CA ASN A 242 -23.30 -12.88 6.54
C ASN A 242 -24.50 -12.32 7.28
N ARG A 243 -24.26 -11.28 8.07
CA ARG A 243 -25.27 -10.64 8.90
C ARG A 243 -25.87 -9.42 8.21
N LYS A 244 -25.48 -9.14 6.96
CA LYS A 244 -25.77 -7.89 6.24
C LYS A 244 -25.59 -6.66 7.15
N LYS A 245 -24.53 -6.69 7.97
CA LYS A 245 -24.31 -5.72 9.04
C LYS A 245 -23.05 -4.93 8.76
N VAL A 246 -23.17 -3.60 8.87
CA VAL A 246 -22.04 -2.68 8.83
C VAL A 246 -21.88 -2.06 10.20
N ILE A 247 -20.66 -2.06 10.74
CA ILE A 247 -20.34 -1.38 11.99
C ILE A 247 -19.21 -0.40 11.70
N ILE A 248 -19.43 0.88 11.94
CA ILE A 248 -18.40 1.90 11.84
C ILE A 248 -17.73 2.00 13.21
N GLN A 249 -16.40 2.03 13.23
CA GLN A 249 -15.59 2.26 14.42
C GLN A 249 -14.50 3.26 14.08
N GLY A 250 -14.19 4.21 14.96
CA GLY A 250 -13.21 5.22 14.64
C GLY A 250 -13.16 6.41 15.59
N PRO A 251 -12.30 7.38 15.31
CA PRO A 251 -12.20 8.62 16.06
C PRO A 251 -13.44 9.50 15.83
N ILE A 252 -13.74 10.33 16.81
CA ILE A 252 -14.64 11.48 16.71
C ILE A 252 -13.71 12.69 16.69
N CYS A 253 -13.86 13.55 15.68
CA CYS A 253 -12.91 14.63 15.43
C CYS A 253 -13.61 15.99 15.39
N ASP A 254 -13.00 16.99 16.01
CA ASP A 254 -13.26 18.39 15.72
C ASP A 254 -12.20 18.85 14.72
N SER A 255 -12.61 19.09 13.48
CA SER A 255 -11.68 19.26 12.36
C SER A 255 -10.68 18.07 12.29
N SER A 256 -9.37 18.31 12.44
CA SER A 256 -8.37 17.23 12.47
C SER A 256 -8.01 16.75 13.88
N GLU A 257 -8.55 17.35 14.93
CA GLU A 257 -8.24 16.99 16.31
C GLU A 257 -9.14 15.86 16.79
N VAL A 258 -8.56 14.81 17.37
CA VAL A 258 -9.32 13.66 17.88
C VAL A 258 -9.81 13.95 19.29
N ILE A 259 -11.12 14.14 19.43
CA ILE A 259 -11.77 14.49 20.71
C ILE A 259 -12.42 13.28 21.41
N GLY A 260 -12.47 12.12 20.74
CA GLY A 260 -13.06 10.92 21.30
C GLY A 260 -13.07 9.75 20.33
N TRP A 261 -13.76 8.67 20.70
CA TRP A 261 -13.81 7.43 19.91
C TRP A 261 -15.21 6.80 19.90
N HIS A 262 -15.69 6.49 18.71
CA HIS A 262 -16.84 5.62 18.53
C HIS A 262 -16.37 4.16 18.46
N LEU A 263 -16.35 3.48 19.61
CA LEU A 263 -16.04 2.06 19.71
C LEU A 263 -17.28 1.27 20.10
N LYS A 264 -17.42 0.06 19.54
CA LYS A 264 -18.44 -0.86 20.03
C LYS A 264 -17.96 -1.35 21.41
N LYS A 265 -18.70 -0.98 22.47
CA LYS A 265 -18.50 -1.51 23.83
C LYS A 265 -18.51 -3.04 23.73
N MET A 266 -17.36 -3.68 23.95
CA MET A 266 -17.36 -5.10 24.31
C MET A 266 -17.86 -5.15 25.74
N GLU A 267 -19.15 -5.45 25.89
CA GLU A 267 -19.70 -5.91 27.17
C GLU A 267 -18.81 -7.09 27.62
N ASN A 268 -18.12 -6.93 28.75
CA ASN A 268 -17.23 -7.91 29.42
C ASN A 268 -15.71 -7.80 29.20
N LEU A 269 -15.14 -6.59 29.14
CA LEU A 269 -13.72 -6.41 29.50
C LEU A 269 -13.63 -5.40 30.65
N THR A 270 -13.34 -5.92 31.85
CA THR A 270 -13.06 -5.17 33.08
C THR A 270 -11.70 -4.46 33.05
N ASP A 271 -10.96 -4.51 31.93
CA ASP A 271 -9.72 -3.77 31.75
C ASP A 271 -9.99 -2.43 31.05
N THR A 272 -10.06 -1.38 31.86
CA THR A 272 -10.12 0.04 31.46
C THR A 272 -8.84 0.58 30.81
N SER A 273 -7.84 -0.26 30.46
CA SER A 273 -6.50 0.21 30.14
C SER A 273 -6.11 0.23 28.64
N THR A 274 -6.91 -0.30 27.70
CA THR A 274 -6.55 -0.20 26.27
C THR A 274 -7.79 -0.06 25.41
N LEU A 275 -7.98 1.08 24.76
CA LEU A 275 -8.96 1.19 23.68
C LEU A 275 -8.56 0.16 22.60
N PRO A 276 -9.45 -0.78 22.21
CA PRO A 276 -9.12 -1.78 21.19
C PRO A 276 -9.17 -1.16 19.80
N ILE A 277 -8.22 -0.27 19.50
CA ILE A 277 -8.04 0.30 18.17
C ILE A 277 -7.58 -0.82 17.24
N HIS A 278 -8.23 -0.91 16.08
CA HIS A 278 -7.87 -1.89 15.07
C HIS A 278 -6.49 -1.55 14.47
N ILE A 279 -5.68 -2.56 14.14
CA ILE A 279 -4.31 -2.29 13.66
C ILE A 279 -4.24 -1.48 12.36
N SER A 280 -5.31 -1.53 11.56
CA SER A 280 -5.44 -0.78 10.30
C SER A 280 -6.18 0.56 10.45
N SER A 281 -6.53 1.01 11.67
CA SER A 281 -7.20 2.32 11.88
C SER A 281 -6.22 3.45 12.13
N PHE A 282 -4.92 3.18 12.07
CA PHE A 282 -3.92 4.23 12.23
C PHE A 282 -2.73 4.00 11.30
N ALA A 283 -2.00 5.08 11.06
CA ALA A 283 -0.69 5.09 10.43
C ALA A 283 0.22 6.05 11.17
N PHE A 284 1.53 5.91 10.99
CA PHE A 284 2.50 6.71 11.70
C PHE A 284 3.74 6.97 10.86
N ASN A 285 4.46 8.03 11.21
CA ASN A 285 5.73 8.36 10.61
C ASN A 285 6.80 7.41 11.14
N SER A 286 7.45 6.71 10.23
CA SER A 286 8.45 5.69 10.53
C SER A 286 9.60 6.20 11.40
N SER A 287 9.94 7.50 11.31
CA SER A 287 11.03 8.08 12.11
C SER A 287 10.85 7.95 13.63
N ILE A 288 9.62 7.75 14.11
CA ILE A 288 9.36 7.44 15.53
C ILE A 288 10.11 6.18 16.00
N LEU A 289 10.44 5.26 15.09
CA LEU A 289 11.13 4.02 15.40
C LEU A 289 12.64 4.20 15.61
N TRP A 290 13.29 5.23 15.06
CA TRP A 290 14.76 5.38 15.11
C TRP A 290 15.27 6.79 15.41
N ASP A 291 14.38 7.77 15.51
CA ASP A 291 14.69 9.16 15.81
C ASP A 291 13.72 9.69 16.89
N PRO A 292 13.78 9.15 18.12
CA PRO A 292 12.86 9.51 19.19
C PRO A 292 13.03 10.97 19.67
N GLU A 293 14.25 11.51 19.57
CA GLU A 293 14.56 12.89 19.98
C GLU A 293 13.79 13.91 19.14
N ARG A 294 13.65 13.67 17.83
CA ARG A 294 12.83 14.50 16.93
C ARG A 294 11.37 14.64 17.37
N TRP A 295 10.86 13.65 18.11
CA TRP A 295 9.49 13.62 18.62
C TRP A 295 9.40 13.98 20.10
N GLY A 296 10.47 14.54 20.68
CA GLY A 296 10.50 15.04 22.05
C GLY A 296 10.61 13.94 23.12
N ARG A 297 11.15 12.76 22.77
CA ARG A 297 11.27 11.64 23.73
C ARG A 297 12.69 11.45 24.23
N THR A 298 12.82 11.25 25.54
CA THR A 298 14.07 10.85 26.18
C THR A 298 14.34 9.37 25.94
N SER A 299 15.60 9.03 25.67
CA SER A 299 16.06 7.69 25.28
C SER A 299 15.83 6.56 26.31
N SER A 300 15.16 6.82 27.44
CA SER A 300 14.95 5.83 28.52
C SER A 300 13.81 4.83 28.25
N ALA A 301 13.02 5.01 27.18
CA ALA A 301 12.00 4.04 26.74
C ALA A 301 12.58 2.82 25.98
N GLN A 302 13.88 2.54 26.14
CA GLN A 302 14.63 1.48 25.45
C GLN A 302 14.27 0.04 25.86
N ASP A 303 13.32 -0.16 26.79
CA ASP A 303 12.85 -1.51 27.17
C ASP A 303 11.82 -2.11 26.17
N THR A 304 11.80 -1.60 24.93
CA THR A 304 10.80 -1.93 23.89
C THR A 304 11.21 -3.05 22.94
N SER A 305 12.41 -3.63 23.11
CA SER A 305 13.02 -4.56 22.15
C SER A 305 12.19 -5.81 21.83
N GLN A 306 11.25 -6.22 22.69
CA GLN A 306 10.48 -7.43 22.46
C GLN A 306 9.14 -7.22 21.73
N ASN A 307 8.57 -6.00 21.68
CA ASN A 307 7.27 -5.79 21.02
C ASN A 307 7.05 -4.34 20.54
N VAL A 308 7.75 -3.93 19.48
CA VAL A 308 7.63 -2.61 18.82
C VAL A 308 6.18 -2.29 18.44
N LEU A 309 5.39 -3.30 18.06
CA LEU A 309 3.97 -3.13 17.77
C LEU A 309 3.16 -2.69 19.01
N LYS A 310 3.47 -3.25 20.20
CA LYS A 310 2.83 -2.84 21.45
C LYS A 310 3.17 -1.40 21.79
N PHE A 311 4.41 -1.00 21.56
CA PHE A 311 4.85 0.40 21.67
C PHE A 311 4.03 1.30 20.75
N VAL A 312 4.03 1.07 19.44
CA VAL A 312 3.29 1.90 18.48
C VAL A 312 1.80 2.00 18.84
N LYS A 313 1.17 0.90 19.28
CA LYS A 313 -0.22 0.92 19.74
C LYS A 313 -0.43 1.77 20.98
N LYS A 314 0.48 1.69 21.96
CA LYS A 314 0.43 2.49 23.18
C LYS A 314 0.54 3.98 22.84
N GLU A 315 1.47 4.32 21.96
CA GLU A 315 1.71 5.70 21.56
C GLU A 315 0.52 6.34 20.86
N VAL A 316 -0.17 5.63 19.97
CA VAL A 316 -1.42 6.12 19.35
C VAL A 316 -2.51 6.43 20.39
N LEU A 317 -2.43 5.86 21.59
CA LEU A 317 -3.42 6.02 22.66
C LEU A 317 -3.01 7.07 23.72
N GLU A 318 -1.77 7.53 23.71
CA GLU A 318 -1.30 8.51 24.67
C GLU A 318 -1.82 9.90 24.30
N GLU A 319 -2.44 10.58 25.27
CA GLU A 319 -3.08 11.90 25.10
C GLU A 319 -2.09 12.99 24.66
N GLU A 320 -0.80 12.82 24.93
CA GLU A 320 0.26 13.75 24.52
C GLU A 320 0.64 13.63 23.03
N THR A 321 0.19 12.57 22.34
CA THR A 321 0.45 12.45 20.92
C THR A 321 -0.47 13.36 20.12
N LYS A 322 0.12 14.17 19.24
CA LYS A 322 -0.59 14.97 18.22
C LYS A 322 -1.22 14.06 17.16
N LEU A 323 -2.12 13.17 17.58
CA LEU A 323 -2.84 12.23 16.75
C LEU A 323 -3.81 13.02 15.87
N LYS A 324 -3.62 12.95 14.55
CA LYS A 324 -4.49 13.66 13.60
C LYS A 324 -5.60 12.75 13.06
N GLY A 325 -6.81 13.27 13.08
CA GLY A 325 -7.97 12.70 12.41
C GLY A 325 -7.88 12.85 10.90
N ILE A 326 -8.25 11.78 10.18
CA ILE A 326 -8.27 11.71 8.72
C ILE A 326 -9.66 11.25 8.24
N PRO A 327 -10.25 11.88 7.21
CA PRO A 327 -9.78 13.11 6.54
C PRO A 327 -9.85 14.32 7.48
N GLN A 328 -9.12 15.39 7.13
CA GLN A 328 -8.98 16.59 7.98
C GLN A 328 -10.30 17.32 8.23
N GLU A 329 -11.32 17.09 7.38
CA GLU A 329 -12.66 17.61 7.59
C GLU A 329 -13.46 16.72 8.57
N GLY A 330 -13.02 16.65 9.83
CA GLY A 330 -13.82 16.08 10.92
C GLY A 330 -13.93 14.56 10.90
N CYS A 331 -12.97 13.83 10.31
CA CYS A 331 -13.05 12.36 10.19
C CYS A 331 -14.36 11.90 9.53
N SER A 332 -14.92 12.71 8.62
CA SER A 332 -16.30 12.60 8.13
C SER A 332 -16.53 11.46 7.13
N LYS A 333 -15.48 10.81 6.63
CA LYS A 333 -15.57 9.79 5.57
C LYS A 333 -14.94 8.47 6.02
N VAL A 334 -15.58 7.38 5.60
CA VAL A 334 -14.98 6.05 5.67
C VAL A 334 -14.19 5.83 4.38
N LEU A 335 -12.86 5.76 4.50
CA LEU A 335 -11.94 5.49 3.37
C LEU A 335 -11.39 4.05 3.40
N LEU A 336 -11.66 3.33 4.49
CA LEU A 336 -11.25 1.96 4.72
C LEU A 336 -12.43 1.09 5.14
N TRP A 337 -12.61 -0.02 4.43
CA TRP A 337 -13.51 -1.07 4.85
C TRP A 337 -12.70 -2.32 5.23
N ASN A 338 -13.16 -3.03 6.25
CA ASN A 338 -12.61 -4.32 6.63
C ASN A 338 -13.66 -5.41 6.35
N LEU A 339 -13.38 -6.28 5.39
CA LEU A 339 -14.27 -7.36 5.01
C LEU A 339 -14.10 -8.54 5.97
N HIS A 340 -15.12 -8.80 6.78
CA HIS A 340 -15.13 -9.99 7.62
C HIS A 340 -15.69 -11.18 6.83
N ILE A 341 -14.88 -11.71 5.92
CA ILE A 341 -15.18 -12.92 5.14
C ILE A 341 -14.89 -14.13 6.03
N PHE A 342 -15.87 -15.03 6.17
CA PHE A 342 -15.87 -16.14 7.13
C PHE A 342 -14.58 -16.97 7.23
N LYS A 343 -14.31 -17.45 8.45
CA LYS A 343 -13.93 -18.87 8.65
C LYS A 343 -15.22 -19.68 8.52
N SER A 344 -15.36 -20.44 7.43
CA SER A 344 -16.30 -21.55 7.38
C SER A 344 -15.84 -22.65 8.32
#